data_AF-A0A929JV64-F1
#
_entry.id   AF-A0A929JV64-F1
#
_cell.length_a   1.000
_cell.length_b   1.000
_cell.length_c   1.000
_cell.angle_alpha   90.00
_cell.angle_beta   90.00
_cell.angle_gamma   90.00
#
_symmetry.space_group_name_H-M   'P 1'
#
loop_
_entity.id
_entity.type
_entity.pdbx_description
1 polymer ?
#
loop_
_entity_poly.entity_id
_entity_poly.type
_entity_poly.pdbx_seq_one_letter_code
_entity_poly.pdbx_strand_id
1 'polypeptide(L)'
;MNALVRMGKLRYVVSLLVVFSVLFAFGAVWASSEGGHGDEGGKGKGMDLLWRTMNFVVLAGVLIFLLRKPIAKGLSSRRQGIKDELDDLEVQKQEAGRRLAEYKEKLSLLDKEVEKIVAEYIREGEIAKAKIIEEAQALAEKLQEQAKKNIEHEFDKAKQQLKAEMAGQAVAMAEQLIKEHINEEDQERIVDEYLTKVVVAQ
;
A
#
# COMPACT_ATOMS: atom_id res chain seq x y z
N MET A 1 47.29 -24.09 -9.34
CA MET A 1 46.33 -24.75 -10.27
C MET A 1 46.89 -25.97 -11.02
N ASN A 2 48.22 -26.21 -11.06
CA ASN A 2 48.83 -27.33 -11.81
C ASN A 2 48.95 -28.67 -11.04
N ALA A 3 48.74 -28.69 -9.71
CA ALA A 3 48.88 -29.90 -8.88
C ALA A 3 47.65 -30.84 -8.93
N LEU A 4 46.44 -30.27 -8.94
CA LEU A 4 45.19 -31.06 -8.98
C LEU A 4 44.99 -31.76 -10.33
N VAL A 5 45.46 -31.15 -11.43
CA VAL A 5 45.45 -31.77 -12.76
C VAL A 5 46.51 -32.89 -12.86
N ARG A 6 47.67 -32.74 -12.18
CA ARG A 6 48.71 -33.78 -12.14
C ARG A 6 48.24 -35.04 -11.40
N MET A 7 47.49 -34.91 -10.31
CA MET A 7 46.95 -36.07 -9.58
C MET A 7 45.88 -36.82 -10.38
N GLY A 8 45.03 -36.11 -11.13
CA GLY A 8 44.10 -36.75 -12.08
C GLY A 8 44.80 -37.52 -13.19
N LYS A 9 45.86 -36.94 -13.77
CA LYS A 9 46.71 -37.62 -14.76
C LYS A 9 47.43 -38.84 -14.18
N LEU A 10 47.88 -38.78 -12.92
CA LEU A 10 48.57 -39.89 -12.26
C LEU A 10 47.63 -41.06 -11.95
N ARG A 11 46.43 -40.79 -11.39
CA ARG A 11 45.40 -41.82 -11.18
C ARG A 11 44.92 -42.44 -12.49
N TYR A 12 44.88 -41.64 -13.54
CA TYR A 12 44.52 -42.08 -14.87
C TYR A 12 45.58 -42.99 -15.49
N VAL A 13 46.85 -42.61 -15.43
CA VAL A 13 47.99 -43.42 -15.88
C VAL A 13 48.08 -44.74 -15.10
N VAL A 14 47.82 -44.70 -13.79
CA VAL A 14 47.75 -45.92 -12.96
C VAL A 14 46.57 -46.81 -13.36
N SER A 15 45.37 -46.26 -13.57
CA SER A 15 44.22 -47.04 -14.05
C SER A 15 44.46 -47.63 -15.44
N LEU A 16 45.16 -46.90 -16.32
CA LEU A 16 45.51 -47.34 -17.66
C LEU A 16 46.58 -48.43 -17.63
N LEU A 17 47.56 -48.33 -16.71
CA LEU A 17 48.54 -49.38 -16.44
C LEU A 17 47.91 -50.63 -15.81
N VAL A 18 46.91 -50.48 -14.94
CA VAL A 18 46.16 -51.60 -14.35
C VAL A 18 45.31 -52.30 -15.42
N VAL A 19 44.60 -51.54 -16.27
CA VAL A 19 43.84 -52.10 -17.38
C VAL A 19 44.76 -52.77 -18.40
N PHE A 20 45.92 -52.16 -18.68
CA PHE A 20 46.96 -52.75 -19.53
C PHE A 20 47.53 -54.04 -18.93
N SER A 21 47.80 -54.07 -17.62
CA SER A 21 48.26 -55.25 -16.89
C SER A 21 47.21 -56.36 -16.87
N VAL A 22 45.94 -56.03 -16.68
CA VAL A 22 44.82 -56.98 -16.69
C VAL A 22 44.60 -57.52 -18.10
N LEU A 23 44.70 -56.71 -19.15
CA LEU A 23 44.59 -57.17 -20.54
C LEU A 23 45.79 -58.01 -20.98
N PHE A 24 47.00 -57.68 -20.51
CA PHE A 24 48.19 -58.49 -20.76
C PHE A 24 48.09 -59.85 -20.07
N ALA A 25 47.59 -59.87 -18.82
CA ALA A 25 47.30 -61.11 -18.09
C ALA A 25 46.16 -61.92 -18.74
N PHE A 26 45.08 -61.28 -19.21
CA PHE A 26 43.98 -61.97 -19.90
C PHE A 26 44.39 -62.55 -21.26
N GLY A 27 45.26 -61.83 -22.00
CA GLY A 27 45.85 -62.34 -23.24
C GLY A 27 46.73 -63.57 -23.02
N ALA A 28 47.43 -63.63 -21.89
CA ALA A 28 48.21 -64.80 -21.49
C ALA A 28 47.32 -65.99 -21.04
N VAL A 29 46.21 -65.73 -20.35
CA VAL A 29 45.28 -66.77 -19.87
C VAL A 29 44.46 -67.38 -21.01
N TRP A 30 44.00 -66.58 -21.98
CA TRP A 30 43.29 -67.09 -23.18
C TRP A 30 44.21 -67.83 -24.17
N ALA A 31 45.53 -67.75 -24.01
CA ALA A 31 46.48 -68.52 -24.81
C ALA A 31 46.68 -69.95 -24.29
N SER A 32 46.10 -70.30 -23.12
CA SER A 32 46.26 -71.61 -22.48
C SER A 32 45.03 -72.54 -22.55
N SER A 33 43.92 -72.12 -23.18
CA SER A 33 42.74 -72.98 -23.43
C SER A 33 42.28 -72.85 -24.89
N GLU A 34 42.32 -73.96 -25.64
CA GLU A 34 42.34 -74.11 -27.11
C GLU A 34 41.13 -73.59 -27.92
N GLY A 35 41.37 -73.23 -29.21
CA GLY A 35 40.51 -73.63 -30.34
C GLY A 35 40.11 -72.62 -31.44
N GLY A 36 40.85 -72.60 -32.58
CA GLY A 36 40.40 -72.23 -33.97
C GLY A 36 40.35 -70.73 -34.35
N HIS A 37 41.01 -70.19 -35.40
CA HIS A 37 41.45 -70.71 -36.72
C HIS A 37 42.76 -70.03 -37.19
N GLY A 38 43.60 -70.79 -37.92
CA GLY A 38 44.51 -70.26 -38.96
C GLY A 38 46.01 -70.34 -38.67
N ASP A 39 46.63 -71.40 -39.20
CA ASP A 39 48.06 -71.71 -39.50
C ASP A 39 48.98 -70.49 -39.79
N GLU A 40 50.29 -70.43 -39.52
CA GLU A 40 51.35 -71.46 -39.43
C GLU A 40 52.48 -71.03 -38.46
N GLY A 41 53.30 -71.98 -38.00
CA GLY A 41 54.75 -71.76 -37.83
C GLY A 41 55.28 -71.29 -36.46
N GLY A 42 56.21 -72.07 -35.91
CA GLY A 42 56.95 -71.76 -34.68
C GLY A 42 57.67 -70.40 -34.70
N LYS A 43 57.78 -69.80 -33.51
CA LYS A 43 58.32 -68.45 -33.19
C LYS A 43 57.39 -67.24 -33.43
N GLY A 44 56.18 -67.41 -33.99
CA GLY A 44 55.25 -66.30 -34.30
C GLY A 44 54.23 -65.89 -33.22
N LYS A 45 53.82 -66.79 -32.30
CA LYS A 45 52.70 -66.55 -31.35
C LYS A 45 52.87 -65.34 -30.40
N GLY A 46 54.11 -65.01 -30.02
CA GLY A 46 54.38 -63.82 -29.23
C GLY A 46 54.24 -62.52 -30.03
N MET A 47 54.55 -62.57 -31.33
CA MET A 47 54.50 -61.43 -32.23
C MET A 47 53.05 -61.02 -32.51
N ASP A 48 52.14 -61.98 -32.68
CA ASP A 48 50.71 -61.72 -32.91
C ASP A 48 50.02 -61.14 -31.66
N LEU A 49 50.36 -61.65 -30.48
CA LEU A 49 49.89 -61.08 -29.20
C LEU A 49 50.42 -59.67 -28.99
N LEU A 50 51.70 -59.40 -29.31
CA LEU A 50 52.27 -58.06 -29.27
C LEU A 50 51.59 -57.13 -30.27
N TRP A 51 51.29 -57.59 -31.48
CA TRP A 51 50.61 -56.80 -32.50
C TRP A 51 49.17 -56.47 -32.11
N ARG A 52 48.39 -57.45 -31.60
CA ARG A 52 47.01 -57.23 -31.12
C ARG A 52 46.97 -56.31 -29.90
N THR A 53 47.90 -56.49 -28.97
CA THR A 53 48.02 -55.64 -27.77
C THR A 53 48.40 -54.22 -28.15
N MET A 54 49.35 -54.05 -29.08
CA MET A 54 49.74 -52.75 -29.60
C MET A 54 48.58 -52.04 -30.30
N ASN A 55 47.82 -52.75 -31.14
CA ASN A 55 46.63 -52.19 -31.79
C ASN A 55 45.57 -51.73 -30.76
N PHE A 56 45.31 -52.54 -29.72
CA PHE A 56 44.41 -52.16 -28.64
C PHE A 56 44.90 -50.93 -27.87
N VAL A 57 46.20 -50.84 -27.55
CA VAL A 57 46.78 -49.67 -26.86
C VAL A 57 46.64 -48.40 -27.69
N VAL A 58 46.88 -48.50 -29.00
CA VAL A 58 46.72 -47.36 -29.92
C VAL A 58 45.25 -46.93 -29.96
N LEU A 59 44.31 -47.86 -30.11
CA LEU A 59 42.87 -47.58 -30.13
C LEU A 59 42.37 -47.01 -28.79
N ALA A 60 42.81 -47.58 -27.67
CA ALA A 60 42.51 -47.08 -26.34
C ALA A 60 43.08 -45.67 -26.13
N GLY A 61 44.32 -45.41 -26.54
CA GLY A 61 44.94 -44.09 -26.46
C GLY A 61 44.18 -43.03 -27.25
N VAL A 62 43.73 -43.35 -28.47
CA VAL A 62 42.89 -42.47 -29.30
C VAL A 62 41.52 -42.22 -28.66
N LEU A 63 40.85 -43.28 -28.17
CA LEU A 63 39.55 -43.17 -27.53
C LEU A 63 39.62 -42.27 -26.29
N ILE A 64 40.65 -42.45 -25.47
CA ILE A 64 40.94 -41.66 -24.28
C ILE A 64 41.20 -40.19 -24.64
N PHE A 65 42.00 -39.94 -25.68
CA PHE A 65 42.31 -38.59 -26.14
C PHE A 65 41.08 -37.86 -26.68
N LEU A 66 40.15 -38.58 -27.30
CA LEU A 66 38.88 -38.04 -27.80
C LEU A 66 37.86 -37.83 -26.67
N LEU A 67 37.70 -38.79 -25.75
CA LEU A 67 36.67 -38.74 -24.68
C LEU A 67 37.03 -37.82 -23.51
N ARG A 68 38.31 -37.47 -23.30
CA ARG A 68 38.71 -36.55 -22.21
C ARG A 68 38.01 -35.20 -22.28
N LYS A 69 37.78 -34.66 -23.49
CA LYS A 69 37.17 -33.35 -23.69
C LYS A 69 35.67 -33.35 -23.35
N PRO A 70 34.82 -34.25 -23.89
CA PRO A 70 33.39 -34.25 -23.58
C PRO A 70 33.10 -34.61 -22.13
N ILE A 71 33.84 -35.56 -21.52
CA ILE A 71 33.62 -35.96 -20.12
C ILE A 71 33.99 -34.83 -19.16
N ALA A 72 35.15 -34.17 -19.37
CA ALA A 72 35.54 -33.04 -18.54
C ALA A 72 34.57 -31.86 -18.68
N LYS A 73 34.11 -31.57 -19.91
CA LYS A 73 33.14 -30.50 -20.19
C LYS A 73 31.77 -30.79 -19.54
N GLY A 74 31.29 -32.04 -19.59
CA GLY A 74 30.04 -32.43 -18.97
C GLY A 74 30.06 -32.29 -17.45
N LEU A 75 31.14 -32.73 -16.79
CA LEU A 75 31.29 -32.60 -15.34
C LEU A 75 31.49 -31.14 -14.90
N SER A 76 32.28 -30.36 -15.64
CA SER A 76 32.47 -28.93 -15.34
C SER A 76 31.17 -28.15 -15.55
N SER A 77 30.40 -28.44 -16.60
CA SER A 77 29.11 -27.81 -16.87
C SER A 77 28.10 -28.12 -15.77
N ARG A 78 28.01 -29.37 -15.30
CA ARG A 78 27.14 -29.72 -14.16
C ARG A 78 27.57 -29.01 -12.87
N ARG A 79 28.87 -28.96 -12.59
CA ARG A 79 29.39 -28.25 -11.41
C ARG A 79 29.10 -26.76 -11.48
N GLN A 80 29.27 -26.16 -12.67
CA GLN A 80 28.97 -24.74 -12.87
C GLN A 80 27.47 -24.47 -12.71
N GLY A 81 26.60 -25.30 -13.30
CA GLY A 81 25.14 -25.14 -13.14
C GLY A 81 24.68 -25.22 -11.69
N ILE A 82 25.20 -26.18 -10.91
CA ILE A 82 24.88 -26.28 -9.46
C ILE A 82 25.39 -25.04 -8.71
N LYS A 83 26.57 -24.53 -9.07
CA LYS A 83 27.11 -23.33 -8.44
C LYS A 83 26.26 -22.11 -8.78
N ASP A 84 25.90 -21.94 -10.03
CA ASP A 84 25.06 -20.82 -10.49
C ASP A 84 23.67 -20.87 -9.83
N GLU A 85 23.08 -22.06 -9.69
CA GLU A 85 21.80 -22.25 -9.00
C GLU A 85 21.90 -21.95 -7.50
N LEU A 86 22.99 -22.35 -6.83
CA LEU A 86 23.24 -22.00 -5.43
C LEU A 86 23.47 -20.50 -5.24
N ASP A 87 24.24 -19.86 -6.13
CA ASP A 87 24.50 -18.43 -6.11
C ASP A 87 23.18 -17.65 -6.33
N ASP A 88 22.33 -18.09 -7.26
CA ASP A 88 21.01 -17.50 -7.51
C ASP A 88 20.06 -17.66 -6.30
N LEU A 89 20.03 -18.85 -5.68
CA LEU A 89 19.24 -19.09 -4.46
C LEU A 89 19.69 -18.19 -3.30
N GLU A 90 21.00 -17.97 -3.14
CA GLU A 90 21.51 -17.09 -2.09
C GLU A 90 21.13 -15.63 -2.36
N VAL A 91 21.20 -15.17 -3.61
CA VAL A 91 20.73 -13.84 -4.01
C VAL A 91 19.24 -13.69 -3.75
N GLN A 92 18.41 -14.65 -4.19
CA GLN A 92 16.97 -14.62 -3.97
C GLN A 92 16.62 -14.59 -2.47
N LYS A 93 17.34 -15.37 -1.65
CA LYS A 93 17.17 -15.38 -0.20
C LYS A 93 17.56 -14.04 0.43
N GLN A 94 18.65 -13.43 -0.02
CA GLN A 94 19.07 -12.11 0.46
C GLN A 94 18.06 -11.04 0.06
N GLU A 95 17.57 -11.05 -1.18
CA GLU A 95 16.53 -10.14 -1.64
C GLU A 95 15.22 -10.30 -0.88
N ALA A 96 14.78 -11.55 -0.65
CA ALA A 96 13.59 -11.82 0.15
C ALA A 96 13.75 -11.29 1.58
N GLY A 97 14.92 -11.49 2.19
CA GLY A 97 15.24 -10.94 3.51
C GLY A 97 15.22 -9.41 3.54
N ARG A 98 15.78 -8.74 2.52
CA ARG A 98 15.76 -7.29 2.37
C ARG A 98 14.33 -6.76 2.20
N ARG A 99 13.53 -7.34 1.31
CA ARG A 99 12.13 -6.96 1.11
C ARG A 99 11.32 -7.15 2.39
N LEU A 100 11.53 -8.24 3.12
CA LEU A 100 10.84 -8.49 4.39
C LEU A 100 11.22 -7.43 5.44
N ALA A 101 12.50 -7.06 5.54
CA ALA A 101 12.94 -5.97 6.41
C ALA A 101 12.31 -4.62 6.03
N GLU A 102 12.30 -4.27 4.75
CA GLU A 102 11.65 -3.05 4.23
C GLU A 102 10.14 -3.03 4.51
N TYR A 103 9.45 -4.17 4.34
CA TYR A 103 8.02 -4.25 4.66
C TYR A 103 7.75 -4.13 6.15
N LYS A 104 8.58 -4.73 7.01
CA LYS A 104 8.47 -4.56 8.47
C LYS A 104 8.68 -3.12 8.89
N GLU A 105 9.67 -2.44 8.31
CA GLU A 105 9.90 -1.02 8.57
C GLU A 105 8.71 -0.18 8.10
N LYS A 106 8.21 -0.41 6.89
CA LYS A 106 7.01 0.27 6.36
C LYS A 106 5.78 0.05 7.23
N LEU A 107 5.54 -1.17 7.71
CA LEU A 107 4.43 -1.47 8.62
C LEU A 107 4.57 -0.72 9.95
N SER A 108 5.77 -0.72 10.55
CA SER A 108 6.03 0.03 11.79
C SER A 108 5.85 1.55 11.61
N LEU A 109 6.24 2.09 10.46
CA LEU A 109 5.98 3.50 10.12
C LEU A 109 4.49 3.75 9.90
N LEU A 110 3.78 2.82 9.28
CA LEU A 110 2.34 2.93 9.03
C LEU A 110 1.55 2.94 10.32
N ASP A 111 1.88 2.10 11.30
CA ASP A 111 1.23 2.09 12.62
C ASP A 111 1.36 3.46 13.31
N LYS A 112 2.56 4.05 13.28
CA LYS A 112 2.80 5.41 13.81
C LYS A 112 2.03 6.48 13.05
N GLU A 113 1.93 6.34 11.73
CA GLU A 113 1.18 7.30 10.92
C GLU A 113 -0.32 7.20 11.18
N VAL A 114 -0.85 5.99 11.35
CA VAL A 114 -2.24 5.77 11.76
C VAL A 114 -2.51 6.39 13.13
N GLU A 115 -1.63 6.20 14.12
CA GLU A 115 -1.76 6.83 15.43
C GLU A 115 -1.79 8.36 15.33
N LYS A 116 -0.92 8.96 14.50
CA LYS A 116 -0.92 10.41 14.26
C LYS A 116 -2.21 10.88 13.61
N ILE A 117 -2.67 10.18 12.57
CA ILE A 117 -3.89 10.50 11.84
C ILE A 117 -5.08 10.45 12.80
N VAL A 118 -5.19 9.41 13.63
CA VAL A 118 -6.26 9.30 14.63
C VAL A 118 -6.18 10.43 15.66
N ALA A 119 -4.99 10.77 16.15
CA ALA A 119 -4.82 11.88 17.08
C ALA A 119 -5.18 13.24 16.46
N GLU A 120 -4.86 13.45 15.19
CA GLU A 120 -5.23 14.64 14.42
C GLU A 120 -6.75 14.73 14.25
N TYR A 121 -7.40 13.64 13.83
CA TYR A 121 -8.87 13.60 13.71
C TYR A 121 -9.58 13.85 15.04
N ILE A 122 -9.07 13.32 16.16
CA ILE A 122 -9.64 13.59 17.49
C ILE A 122 -9.48 15.08 17.82
N ARG A 123 -8.32 15.66 17.56
CA ARG A 123 -8.06 17.09 17.80
C ARG A 123 -8.95 17.98 16.94
N GLU A 124 -9.09 17.68 15.65
CA GLU A 124 -9.99 18.40 14.75
C GLU A 124 -11.45 18.25 15.19
N GLY A 125 -11.85 17.06 15.64
CA GLY A 125 -13.18 16.80 16.19
C GLY A 125 -13.47 17.64 17.43
N GLU A 126 -12.53 17.75 18.37
CA GLU A 126 -12.69 18.59 19.56
C GLU A 126 -12.73 20.09 19.20
N ILE A 127 -11.92 20.55 18.24
CA ILE A 127 -11.97 21.94 17.75
C ILE A 127 -13.32 22.22 17.08
N ALA A 128 -13.80 21.32 16.22
CA ALA A 128 -15.09 21.47 15.55
C ALA A 128 -16.24 21.49 16.56
N LYS A 129 -16.21 20.60 17.57
CA LYS A 129 -17.19 20.57 18.65
C LYS A 129 -17.18 21.87 19.44
N ALA A 130 -16.01 22.38 19.84
CA ALA A 130 -15.89 23.64 20.55
C ALA A 130 -16.47 24.80 19.73
N LYS A 131 -16.14 24.85 18.42
CA LYS A 131 -16.66 25.86 17.51
C LYS A 131 -18.19 25.80 17.36
N ILE A 132 -18.76 24.59 17.22
CA ILE A 132 -20.22 24.41 17.15
C ILE A 132 -20.90 24.90 18.43
N ILE A 133 -20.32 24.61 19.60
CA ILE A 133 -20.86 25.06 20.89
C ILE A 133 -20.79 26.59 21.00
N GLU A 134 -19.68 27.19 20.62
CA GLU A 134 -19.50 28.65 20.62
C GLU A 134 -20.49 29.35 19.67
N GLU A 135 -20.63 28.84 18.44
CA GLU A 135 -21.59 29.35 17.46
C GLU A 135 -23.04 29.19 17.97
N ALA A 136 -23.37 28.06 18.59
CA ALA A 136 -24.69 27.83 19.17
C ALA A 136 -24.99 28.79 20.33
N GLN A 137 -24.00 29.07 21.19
CA GLN A 137 -24.14 30.05 22.28
C GLN A 137 -24.34 31.47 21.73
N ALA A 138 -23.51 31.89 20.76
CA ALA A 138 -23.65 33.19 20.12
C ALA A 138 -25.00 33.36 19.41
N LEU A 139 -25.49 32.31 18.73
CA LEU A 139 -26.82 32.31 18.12
C LEU A 139 -27.93 32.39 19.16
N ALA A 140 -27.81 31.67 20.28
CA ALA A 140 -28.79 31.71 21.36
C ALA A 140 -28.86 33.11 22.01
N GLU A 141 -27.72 33.74 22.26
CA GLU A 141 -27.66 35.12 22.79
C GLU A 141 -28.30 36.12 21.81
N LYS A 142 -27.94 36.03 20.52
CA LYS A 142 -28.53 36.87 19.48
C LYS A 142 -30.05 36.67 19.39
N LEU A 143 -30.53 35.44 19.47
CA LEU A 143 -31.95 35.13 19.45
C LEU A 143 -32.67 35.70 20.68
N GLN A 144 -32.06 35.62 21.87
CA GLN A 144 -32.61 36.22 23.08
C GLN A 144 -32.69 37.74 22.97
N GLU A 145 -31.65 38.39 22.43
CA GLU A 145 -31.66 39.84 22.22
C GLU A 145 -32.74 40.25 21.22
N GLN A 146 -32.87 39.53 20.10
CA GLN A 146 -33.93 39.74 19.12
C GLN A 146 -35.32 39.53 19.72
N ALA A 147 -35.51 38.49 20.52
CA ALA A 147 -36.77 38.23 21.20
C ALA A 147 -37.14 39.36 22.17
N LYS A 148 -36.18 39.87 22.96
CA LYS A 148 -36.41 41.02 23.85
C LYS A 148 -36.82 42.27 23.07
N LYS A 149 -36.10 42.60 21.99
CA LYS A 149 -36.43 43.74 21.11
C LYS A 149 -37.81 43.60 20.50
N ASN A 150 -38.18 42.40 20.05
CA ASN A 150 -39.51 42.14 19.50
C ASN A 150 -40.60 42.27 20.55
N ILE A 151 -40.37 41.79 21.78
CA ILE A 151 -41.31 41.93 22.90
C ILE A 151 -41.50 43.41 23.24
N GLU A 152 -40.43 44.20 23.33
CA GLU A 152 -40.52 45.65 23.59
C GLU A 152 -41.33 46.36 22.50
N HIS A 153 -41.05 46.05 21.23
CA HIS A 153 -41.77 46.62 20.11
C HIS A 153 -43.26 46.25 20.11
N GLU A 154 -43.61 44.99 20.36
CA GLU A 154 -45.00 44.55 20.45
C GLU A 154 -45.71 45.14 21.69
N PHE A 155 -45.00 45.32 22.80
CA PHE A 155 -45.54 45.97 24.00
C PHE A 155 -45.86 47.44 23.75
N ASP A 156 -44.95 48.17 23.09
CA ASP A 156 -45.17 49.57 22.73
C ASP A 156 -46.33 49.72 21.75
N LYS A 157 -46.42 48.82 20.76
CA LYS A 157 -47.54 48.77 19.82
C LYS A 157 -48.87 48.49 20.53
N ALA A 158 -48.91 47.51 21.43
CA ALA A 158 -50.10 47.20 22.23
C ALA A 158 -50.51 48.40 23.11
N LYS A 159 -49.54 49.11 23.69
CA LYS A 159 -49.78 50.32 24.49
C LYS A 159 -50.35 51.46 23.65
N GLN A 160 -49.84 51.67 22.44
CA GLN A 160 -50.38 52.66 21.51
C GLN A 160 -51.82 52.31 21.09
N GLN A 161 -52.07 51.05 20.78
CA GLN A 161 -53.40 50.58 20.41
C GLN A 161 -54.41 50.74 21.56
N LEU A 162 -54.02 50.38 22.79
CA LEU A 162 -54.85 50.58 23.98
C LEU A 162 -55.17 52.07 24.21
N LYS A 163 -54.18 52.95 24.05
CA LYS A 163 -54.40 54.41 24.16
C LYS A 163 -55.38 54.91 23.10
N ALA A 164 -55.27 54.43 21.86
CA ALA A 164 -56.19 54.80 20.78
C ALA A 164 -57.62 54.32 21.07
N GLU A 165 -57.79 53.09 21.58
CA GLU A 165 -59.09 52.55 21.98
C GLU A 165 -59.70 53.34 23.15
N MET A 166 -58.91 53.65 24.18
CA MET A 166 -59.35 54.47 25.31
C MET A 166 -59.75 55.89 24.87
N ALA A 167 -58.97 56.51 23.97
CA ALA A 167 -59.31 57.82 23.42
C ALA A 167 -60.62 57.77 22.62
N GLY A 168 -60.80 56.74 21.79
CA GLY A 168 -62.04 56.52 21.04
C GLY A 168 -63.25 56.33 21.95
N GLN A 169 -63.12 55.53 23.01
CA GLN A 169 -64.18 55.34 24.00
C GLN A 169 -64.48 56.61 24.81
N ALA A 170 -63.45 57.37 25.20
CA ALA A 170 -63.62 58.64 25.90
C ALA A 170 -64.35 59.67 25.03
N VAL A 171 -64.01 59.77 23.74
CA VAL A 171 -64.70 60.63 22.78
C VAL A 171 -66.15 60.20 22.61
N ALA A 172 -66.43 58.90 22.46
CA ALA A 172 -67.80 58.39 22.34
C ALA A 172 -68.63 58.68 23.60
N MET A 173 -68.06 58.53 24.79
CA MET A 173 -68.73 58.85 26.06
C MET A 173 -68.97 60.35 26.20
N ALA A 174 -68.00 61.19 25.83
CA ALA A 174 -68.16 62.64 25.83
C ALA A 174 -69.24 63.09 24.82
N GLU A 175 -69.27 62.50 23.62
CA GLU A 175 -70.32 62.77 22.63
C GLU A 175 -71.71 62.43 23.18
N GLN A 176 -71.84 61.29 23.88
CA GLN A 176 -73.10 60.88 24.49
C GLN A 176 -73.53 61.79 25.65
N LEU A 177 -72.61 62.17 26.53
CA LEU A 177 -72.86 63.15 27.60
C LEU A 177 -73.27 64.51 27.05
N ILE A 178 -72.61 65.01 26.00
CA ILE A 178 -72.99 66.28 25.35
C ILE A 178 -74.39 66.17 24.75
N LYS A 179 -74.72 65.07 24.07
CA LYS A 179 -76.08 64.85 23.54
C LYS A 179 -77.15 64.82 24.62
N GLU A 180 -76.86 64.28 25.80
CA GLU A 180 -77.82 64.18 26.91
C GLU A 180 -77.97 65.49 27.71
N HIS A 181 -76.93 66.33 27.78
CA HIS A 181 -76.91 67.53 28.64
C HIS A 181 -76.91 68.88 27.93
N ILE A 182 -76.92 68.92 26.59
CA ILE A 182 -76.94 70.18 25.84
C ILE A 182 -78.25 70.95 26.04
N ASN A 183 -78.14 72.25 26.31
CA ASN A 183 -79.26 73.19 26.47
C ASN A 183 -79.24 74.25 25.34
N GLU A 184 -80.31 75.06 25.25
CA GLU A 184 -80.44 76.09 24.19
C GLU A 184 -79.37 77.19 24.29
N GLU A 185 -78.94 77.56 25.51
CA GLU A 185 -77.92 78.59 25.77
C GLU A 185 -76.53 78.14 25.27
N ASP A 186 -76.20 76.85 25.43
CA ASP A 186 -74.97 76.25 24.92
C ASP A 186 -74.98 76.15 23.39
N GLN A 187 -76.13 75.90 22.75
CA GLN A 187 -76.24 75.90 21.29
C GLN A 187 -75.98 77.29 20.70
N GLU A 188 -76.57 78.32 21.29
CA GLU A 188 -76.40 79.71 20.84
C GLU A 188 -74.93 80.17 20.99
N ARG A 189 -74.29 79.81 22.12
CA ARG A 189 -72.86 80.07 22.36
C ARG A 189 -71.93 79.36 21.37
N ILE A 190 -72.21 78.09 21.04
CA ILE A 190 -71.40 77.34 20.06
C ILE A 190 -71.51 77.97 18.66
N VAL A 191 -72.71 78.43 18.28
CA VAL A 191 -72.93 79.11 16.99
C VAL A 191 -72.15 80.42 16.92
N ASP A 192 -72.20 81.24 17.97
CA ASP A 192 -71.46 82.51 18.04
C ASP A 192 -69.94 82.31 18.02
N GLU A 193 -69.43 81.29 18.73
CA GLU A 193 -68.00 80.94 18.72
C GLU A 193 -67.54 80.41 17.35
N TYR A 194 -68.40 79.65 16.64
CA TYR A 194 -68.12 79.18 15.28
C TYR A 194 -68.08 80.34 14.28
N LEU A 195 -69.07 81.23 14.34
CA LEU A 195 -69.10 82.44 13.50
C LEU A 195 -67.87 83.32 13.75
N THR A 196 -67.48 83.49 15.02
CA THR A 196 -66.29 84.26 15.40
C THR A 196 -65.00 83.60 14.86
N LYS A 197 -64.82 82.28 15.01
CA LYS A 197 -63.61 81.59 14.52
C LYS A 197 -63.49 81.60 13.00
N VAL A 198 -64.59 81.47 12.26
CA VAL A 198 -64.57 81.52 10.79
C VAL A 198 -64.31 82.93 10.27
N VAL A 199 -64.81 83.97 10.98
CA VAL A 199 -64.55 85.38 10.63
C VAL A 199 -63.13 85.82 11.00
N VAL A 200 -62.50 85.22 12.02
CA VAL A 200 -61.11 85.53 12.43
C VAL A 200 -60.06 84.72 11.63
N ALA A 201 -60.47 83.67 10.91
CA ALA A 201 -59.60 82.85 10.06
C ALA A 201 -59.65 83.22 8.56
N GLN A 202 -60.39 84.27 8.19
CA GLN A 202 -60.31 84.97 6.89
C GLN A 202 -59.60 86.31 7.06
#